data_AF-A0AAW5C092-F1
#
_entry.id   AF-A0AAW5C092-F1
#
_cell.length_a   1.000
_cell.length_b   1.000
_cell.length_c   1.000
_cell.angle_alpha   90.00
_cell.angle_beta   90.00
_cell.angle_gamma   90.00
#
_symmetry.space_group_name_H-M   'P 1'
#
loop_
_entity.id
_entity.type
_entity.pdbx_description
1 polymer ?
#
loop_
_entity_poly.entity_id
_entity_poly.type
_entity_poly.pdbx_seq_one_letter_code
_entity_poly.pdbx_strand_id
1 'polypeptide(L)'
;MKSLYITICIILGIALLPISGGFYILVRIIVTIGAIAATIQNSSNGINIWSIIFGIIVILFNPLVPVYLHDKGAWGMIDIIAIILFIIQIVRNK
;
A
#
# COMPACT_ATOMS: atom_id res chain seq x y z
N MET A 1 -5.93 -9.26 -10.24
CA MET A 1 -5.91 -8.54 -8.94
C MET A 1 -4.99 -9.21 -7.91
N LYS A 2 -5.12 -10.52 -7.64
CA LYS A 2 -4.26 -11.21 -6.65
C LYS A 2 -2.76 -11.08 -6.91
N SER A 3 -2.33 -11.30 -8.16
CA SER A 3 -0.91 -11.15 -8.56
C SER A 3 -0.37 -9.76 -8.23
N LEU A 4 -1.12 -8.69 -8.54
CA LEU A 4 -0.76 -7.31 -8.20
C LEU A 4 -0.52 -7.12 -6.69
N TYR A 5 -1.43 -7.61 -5.85
CA TYR A 5 -1.30 -7.48 -4.39
C TYR A 5 -0.12 -8.28 -3.84
N ILE A 6 0.17 -9.46 -4.41
CA ILE A 6 1.35 -10.25 -4.03
C ILE A 6 2.63 -9.49 -4.38
N THR A 7 2.70 -8.92 -5.60
CA THR A 7 3.84 -8.10 -6.02
C THR A 7 4.05 -6.90 -5.08
N ILE A 8 2.97 -6.25 -4.63
CA ILE A 8 3.04 -5.15 -3.66
C ILE A 8 3.61 -5.63 -2.32
N CYS A 9 3.14 -6.76 -1.78
CA CYS A 9 3.67 -7.31 -0.53
C CYS A 9 5.17 -7.60 -0.63
N ILE A 10 5.65 -8.15 -1.76
CA ILE A 10 7.06 -8.41 -1.99
C ILE A 10 7.86 -7.11 -2.03
N ILE A 11 7.38 -6.10 -2.74
CA ILE A 11 8.06 -4.81 -2.87
C ILE A 11 8.12 -4.06 -1.54
N LEU A 12 7.03 -4.06 -0.76
CA LEU A 12 7.02 -3.52 0.60
C LEU A 12 7.97 -4.30 1.52
N GLY A 13 8.04 -5.63 1.39
CA GLY A 13 8.99 -6.44 2.15
C GLY A 13 10.45 -6.09 1.84
N ILE A 14 10.76 -5.83 0.56
CA ILE A 14 12.08 -5.32 0.14
C ILE A 14 12.33 -3.92 0.71
N ALA A 15 11.31 -3.06 0.80
CA ALA A 15 11.43 -1.71 1.35
C ALA A 15 11.83 -1.66 2.83
N LEU A 16 11.60 -2.74 3.58
CA LEU A 16 12.02 -2.86 4.99
C LEU A 16 13.53 -3.09 5.16
N LEU A 17 14.23 -3.49 4.09
CA LEU A 17 15.68 -3.60 4.10
C LEU A 17 16.31 -2.19 4.12
N PRO A 18 17.56 -2.03 4.59
CA PRO A 18 18.26 -0.74 4.65
C PRO A 18 18.70 -0.26 3.25
N ILE A 19 17.75 -0.06 2.35
CA ILE A 19 17.93 0.40 0.97
C ILE A 19 17.94 1.93 0.97
N SER A 20 18.85 2.50 0.19
CA SER A 20 18.95 3.96 -0.01
C SER A 20 18.49 4.35 -1.42
N GLY A 21 18.00 5.59 -1.57
CA GLY A 21 17.76 6.20 -2.88
C GLY A 21 16.35 6.02 -3.46
N GLY A 22 16.27 5.96 -4.79
CA GLY A 22 15.02 6.07 -5.59
C GLY A 22 14.03 4.90 -5.46
N PHE A 23 14.39 3.83 -4.74
CA PHE A 23 13.50 2.69 -4.51
C PHE A 23 12.18 3.12 -3.83
N TYR A 24 12.25 4.13 -2.96
CA TYR A 24 11.07 4.64 -2.25
C TYR A 24 9.99 5.24 -3.17
N ILE A 25 10.40 5.85 -4.29
CA ILE A 25 9.46 6.37 -5.29
C ILE A 25 8.73 5.22 -5.99
N LEU A 26 9.44 4.14 -6.31
CA LEU A 26 8.83 2.93 -6.90
C LEU A 26 7.82 2.29 -5.95
N VAL A 27 8.16 2.17 -4.66
CA VAL A 27 7.24 1.68 -3.62
C VAL A 27 5.97 2.53 -3.60
N ARG A 28 6.10 3.85 -3.53
CA ARG A 28 4.96 4.78 -3.54
C ARG A 28 4.05 4.60 -4.75
N ILE A 29 4.62 4.53 -5.96
CA ILE A 29 3.84 4.36 -7.19
C ILE A 29 3.06 3.05 -7.17
N ILE A 30 3.74 1.93 -6.90
CA ILE A 30 3.16 0.60 -7.01
C ILE A 30 2.11 0.36 -5.91
N VAL A 31 2.38 0.80 -4.68
CA VAL A 31 1.44 0.72 -3.56
C VAL A 31 0.22 1.60 -3.82
N THR A 32 0.40 2.82 -4.35
CA THR A 32 -0.72 3.71 -4.69
C THR A 32 -1.63 3.09 -5.73
N ILE A 33 -1.08 2.53 -6.82
CA ILE A 33 -1.85 1.84 -7.87
C ILE A 33 -2.64 0.67 -7.27
N GLY A 34 -1.99 -0.14 -6.44
CA GLY A 34 -2.64 -1.25 -5.75
C GLY A 34 -3.75 -0.83 -4.81
N ALA A 35 -3.53 0.24 -4.05
CA ALA A 35 -4.49 0.77 -3.09
C ALA A 35 -5.70 1.40 -3.79
N ILE A 36 -5.52 2.09 -4.91
CA ILE A 36 -6.62 2.55 -5.77
C ILE A 36 -7.44 1.36 -6.26
N ALA A 37 -6.77 0.34 -6.79
CA ALA A 37 -7.43 -0.86 -7.30
C ALA A 37 -8.22 -1.59 -6.18
N ALA A 38 -7.67 -1.69 -4.97
CA ALA A 38 -8.35 -2.24 -3.80
C ALA A 38 -9.51 -1.37 -3.31
N THR A 39 -9.38 -0.03 -3.38
CA THR A 39 -10.44 0.91 -3.01
C THR A 39 -11.64 0.76 -3.93
N ILE A 40 -11.42 0.74 -5.26
CA ILE A 40 -12.49 0.57 -6.26
C ILE A 40 -13.16 -0.80 -6.07
N GLN A 41 -12.38 -1.85 -5.87
CA GLN A 41 -12.92 -3.19 -5.69
C GLN A 41 -13.80 -3.33 -4.44
N ASN A 42 -13.40 -2.70 -3.33
CA ASN A 42 -14.20 -2.75 -2.11
C ASN A 42 -15.41 -1.81 -2.16
N SER A 43 -15.47 -0.84 -3.09
CA SER A 43 -16.56 0.16 -3.16
C SER A 43 -17.65 -0.18 -4.18
N SER A 44 -17.60 -1.36 -4.80
CA SER A 44 -18.57 -1.80 -5.82
C SER A 44 -20.02 -1.81 -5.33
N ASN A 45 -20.25 -2.07 -4.05
CA ASN A 45 -21.57 -2.04 -3.41
C ASN A 45 -21.73 -0.82 -2.47
N GLY A 46 -21.01 0.27 -2.74
CA GLY A 46 -20.96 1.46 -1.90
C GLY A 46 -19.72 1.55 -1.00
N ILE A 47 -19.52 2.71 -0.39
CA ILE A 47 -18.35 2.97 0.46
C ILE A 47 -18.47 2.12 1.74
N ASN A 48 -17.51 1.22 1.93
CA ASN A 48 -17.38 0.43 3.15
C ASN A 48 -16.04 0.69 3.85
N ILE A 49 -15.88 0.10 5.04
CA ILE A 49 -14.68 0.27 5.86
C ILE A 49 -13.39 -0.08 5.11
N TRP A 50 -13.39 -1.12 4.27
CA TRP A 50 -12.23 -1.54 3.49
C TRP A 50 -11.86 -0.55 2.40
N SER A 51 -12.86 0.05 1.76
CA SER A 51 -12.65 1.13 0.78
C SER A 51 -12.02 2.35 1.44
N ILE A 52 -12.46 2.70 2.65
CA ILE A 52 -11.91 3.82 3.41
C ILE A 52 -10.47 3.53 3.81
N ILE A 53 -10.19 2.33 4.35
CA ILE A 53 -8.83 1.90 4.74
C ILE A 53 -7.88 2.01 3.54
N PHE A 54 -8.23 1.45 2.39
CA PHE A 54 -7.37 1.53 1.21
C PHE A 54 -7.30 2.96 0.64
N GLY A 55 -8.34 3.78 0.78
CA GLY A 55 -8.29 5.20 0.47
C GLY A 55 -7.26 5.96 1.31
N ILE A 56 -7.11 5.62 2.60
CA ILE A 56 -6.06 6.18 3.45
C ILE A 56 -4.67 5.73 2.95
N ILE A 57 -4.51 4.47 2.56
CA ILE A 57 -3.25 3.97 1.96
C ILE A 57 -2.91 4.72 0.68
N VAL A 58 -3.89 5.04 -0.18
CA VAL A 58 -3.67 5.88 -1.37
C VAL A 58 -3.08 7.23 -0.99
N ILE A 59 -3.60 7.88 0.06
CA ILE A 59 -3.11 9.20 0.50
C ILE A 59 -1.69 9.09 1.06
N LEU A 60 -1.43 8.10 1.93
CA LEU A 60 -0.11 7.92 2.56
C LEU A 60 1.00 7.66 1.52
N PHE A 61 0.74 6.78 0.57
CA PHE A 61 1.73 6.36 -0.43
C PHE A 61 1.74 7.22 -1.69
N ASN A 62 0.88 8.24 -1.81
CA ASN A 62 0.78 9.06 -3.02
C ASN A 62 2.16 9.66 -3.41
N PRO A 63 2.67 9.39 -4.63
CA PRO A 63 3.94 9.96 -5.08
C PRO A 63 3.83 11.45 -5.47
N LEU A 64 2.64 11.94 -5.81
CA LEU A 64 2.43 13.34 -6.23
C LEU A 64 2.42 14.30 -5.05
N VAL A 65 1.91 13.84 -3.91
CA VAL A 65 1.85 14.60 -2.65
C VAL A 65 2.52 13.74 -1.56
N PRO A 66 3.86 13.71 -1.52
CA PRO A 66 4.58 12.86 -0.58
C PRO A 66 4.41 13.36 0.85
N VAL A 67 3.96 12.46 1.73
CA VAL A 67 3.95 12.69 3.18
C VAL A 67 5.36 12.47 3.72
N TYR A 68 5.92 13.46 4.44
CA TYR A 68 7.24 13.35 5.05
C TYR A 68 7.12 13.20 6.57
N LEU A 69 7.33 11.97 7.06
CA LEU A 69 7.38 11.69 8.50
C LEU A 69 8.75 11.98 9.13
N HIS A 70 9.79 12.18 8.30
CA HIS A 70 11.20 12.34 8.71
C HIS A 70 11.77 11.21 9.61
N ASP A 71 10.99 10.16 9.85
CA ASP A 71 11.35 8.97 10.63
C ASP A 71 11.24 7.72 9.75
N LYS A 72 12.37 7.05 9.53
CA LYS A 72 12.43 5.79 8.75
C LYS A 72 11.76 4.62 9.48
N GLY A 73 11.84 4.58 10.82
CA GLY A 73 11.22 3.54 11.62
C GLY A 73 9.70 3.62 11.54
N ALA A 74 9.15 4.84 11.58
CA ALA A 74 7.71 5.07 11.40
C ALA A 74 7.23 4.58 10.02
N TRP A 75 7.99 4.88 8.94
CA TRP A 75 7.68 4.37 7.60
C TRP A 75 7.75 2.85 7.51
N GLY A 76 8.73 2.21 8.15
CA GLY A 76 8.81 0.75 8.22
C GLY A 76 7.58 0.13 8.88
N MET A 77 7.05 0.73 9.94
CA MET A 77 5.79 0.28 10.57
C MET A 77 4.59 0.42 9.63
N ILE A 78 4.50 1.53 8.89
CA ILE A 78 3.45 1.76 7.89
C ILE A 78 3.53 0.72 6.76
N ASP A 79 4.73 0.40 6.29
CA ASP A 79 4.96 -0.62 5.26
C ASP A 79 4.50 -2.01 5.73
N ILE A 80 4.79 -2.37 6.99
CA ILE A 80 4.30 -3.62 7.61
C ILE A 80 2.77 -3.65 7.68
N ILE A 81 2.13 -2.56 8.11
CA ILE A 81 0.67 -2.46 8.15
C ILE A 81 0.09 -2.63 6.74
N ALA A 82 0.68 -1.97 5.74
CA ALA A 82 0.26 -2.09 4.35
C ALA A 82 0.37 -3.54 3.85
N ILE A 83 1.47 -4.25 4.14
CA ILE A 83 1.64 -5.68 3.82
C ILE A 83 0.49 -6.51 4.39
N ILE A 84 0.17 -6.34 5.68
CA ILE A 84 -0.90 -7.08 6.35
C ILE A 84 -2.25 -6.81 5.67
N LEU A 85 -2.55 -5.54 5.37
CA LEU A 85 -3.80 -5.16 4.69
C LEU A 85 -3.91 -5.78 3.30
N PHE A 86 -2.84 -5.79 2.51
CA PHE A 86 -2.84 -6.43 1.18
C PHE A 86 -2.96 -7.96 1.27
N ILE A 87 -2.34 -8.61 2.26
CA ILE A 87 -2.53 -10.04 2.53
C ILE A 87 -4.01 -10.33 2.84
N ILE A 88 -4.63 -9.55 3.73
CA ILE A 88 -6.05 -9.72 4.05
C ILE A 88 -6.91 -9.50 2.80
N GLN A 89 -6.60 -8.51 1.97
CA GLN A 89 -7.31 -8.28 0.71
C GLN A 89 -7.19 -9.47 -0.26
N ILE A 90 -6.02 -10.11 -0.36
CA ILE A 90 -5.82 -11.32 -1.17
C ILE A 90 -6.72 -12.47 -0.68
N VAL A 91 -6.79 -12.68 0.63
CA VAL A 91 -7.59 -13.77 1.24
C VAL A 91 -9.09 -13.51 1.13
N ARG A 92 -9.52 -12.26 1.33
CA ARG A 92 -10.95 -11.87 1.24
C ARG A 92 -11.48 -11.98 -0.18
N ASN A 93 -10.67 -11.62 -1.16
CA ASN A 93 -11.08 -11.54 -2.55
C ASN A 93 -10.82 -12.87 -3.30
N LYS A 94 -11.43 -13.95 -2.80
CA LYS A 94 -11.32 -15.30 -3.38
C LYS A 94 -11.86 -15.37 -4.80
#